data_AF-A0A967LXJ6-F1
#
_entry.id   AF-A0A967LXJ6-F1
#
_cell.length_a   1.000
_cell.length_b   1.000
_cell.length_c   1.000
_cell.angle_alpha   90.00
_cell.angle_beta   90.00
_cell.angle_gamma   90.00
#
_symmetry.space_group_name_H-M   'P 1'
#
loop_
_entity.id
_entity.type
_entity.pdbx_description
1 polymer ?
#
loop_
_entity_poly.entity_id
_entity_poly.type
_entity_poly.pdbx_seq_one_letter_code
_entity_poly.pdbx_strand_id
1 'polypeptide(L)'
;EGTIRTDVLEPEAPFGEASGYIGPRKMEKVFDVTAVTHRKKPVYQGIISEFPPSESTVIRKVAFDAIYLNHLKNACNIPSVTKVACHEMASCNMLFVIQLDKPALGQPWQALRSAAAFDASLGKMFIAVDSDVDPDSM
;
A
#
# COMPACT_ATOMS: atom_id res chain seq x y z
N GLU A 1 17.53 -20.45 -1.09
CA GLU A 1 17.84 -20.61 0.36
C GLU A 1 19.16 -19.90 0.66
N GLY A 2 19.37 -19.42 1.89
CA GLY A 2 20.55 -18.61 2.22
C GLY A 2 20.48 -17.95 3.60
N THR A 3 21.45 -17.07 3.87
CA THR A 3 21.55 -16.33 5.13
C THR A 3 21.76 -14.83 4.90
N ILE A 4 21.13 -13.99 5.71
CA ILE A 4 21.38 -12.54 5.70
C ILE A 4 22.58 -12.24 6.61
N ARG A 5 23.60 -11.58 6.06
CA ARG A 5 24.77 -11.15 6.84
C ARG A 5 24.40 -10.04 7.81
N THR A 6 24.98 -10.09 9.00
CA THR A 6 24.77 -9.09 10.07
C THR A 6 25.99 -8.22 10.32
N ASP A 7 27.11 -8.54 9.69
CA ASP A 7 28.43 -7.95 9.88
C ASP A 7 28.85 -7.00 8.74
N VAL A 8 28.16 -7.05 7.60
CA VAL A 8 28.45 -6.21 6.44
C VAL A 8 27.16 -5.66 5.81
N LEU A 9 27.28 -4.48 5.20
CA LEU A 9 26.28 -3.90 4.33
C LEU A 9 26.93 -3.59 2.97
N GLU A 10 26.15 -3.65 1.90
CA GLU A 10 26.57 -3.26 0.57
C GLU A 10 25.69 -2.15 0.00
N PRO A 11 26.24 -1.31 -0.87
CA PRO A 11 25.47 -0.22 -1.44
C PRO A 11 24.51 -0.70 -2.55
N GLU A 12 23.22 -0.51 -2.35
CA GLU A 12 22.10 -0.84 -3.24
C GLU A 12 21.50 0.43 -3.90
N ALA A 13 20.83 0.26 -5.04
CA ALA A 13 20.30 1.32 -5.91
C ALA A 13 21.40 2.14 -6.64
N PRO A 14 21.07 3.11 -7.53
CA PRO A 14 19.75 3.70 -7.79
C PRO A 14 18.79 2.79 -8.57
N PHE A 15 17.50 2.85 -8.24
CA PHE A 15 16.41 2.19 -8.97
C PHE A 15 15.21 3.12 -9.14
N GLY A 16 14.35 2.82 -10.13
CA GLY A 16 13.05 3.48 -10.26
C GLY A 16 12.08 2.97 -9.20
N GLU A 17 11.42 3.89 -8.52
CA GLU A 17 10.47 3.60 -7.44
C GLU A 17 9.02 3.81 -7.88
N ALA A 18 8.08 3.23 -7.14
CA ALA A 18 6.63 3.43 -7.34
C ALA A 18 6.16 4.89 -7.17
N SER A 19 7.05 5.79 -6.74
CA SER A 19 6.82 7.23 -6.76
C SER A 19 7.01 7.86 -8.14
N GLY A 20 7.57 7.11 -9.12
CA GLY A 20 7.94 7.66 -10.41
C GLY A 20 9.30 8.33 -10.45
N TYR A 21 10.08 8.23 -9.37
CA TYR A 21 11.38 8.89 -9.23
C TYR A 21 12.48 7.84 -9.00
N ILE A 22 13.72 8.25 -9.20
CA ILE A 22 14.89 7.43 -8.88
C ILE A 22 15.16 7.49 -7.37
N GLY A 23 15.14 6.33 -6.74
CA GLY A 23 15.52 6.15 -5.35
C GLY A 23 17.01 6.42 -5.12
N PRO A 24 17.39 7.01 -3.97
CA PRO A 24 18.79 7.26 -3.66
C PRO A 24 19.49 5.94 -3.32
N ARG A 25 20.81 5.91 -3.53
CA ARG A 25 21.67 4.81 -3.10
C ARG A 25 21.64 4.68 -1.57
N LYS A 26 21.50 3.46 -1.06
CA LYS A 26 21.50 3.16 0.39
C LYS A 26 22.37 1.94 0.69
N MET A 27 22.84 1.82 1.94
CA MET A 27 23.53 0.62 2.39
C MET A 27 22.49 -0.39 2.87
N GLU A 28 22.46 -1.57 2.25
CA GLU A 28 21.51 -2.64 2.54
C GLU A 28 22.21 -3.94 2.93
N LYS A 29 21.42 -4.86 3.50
CA LYS A 29 21.93 -6.15 3.96
C LYS A 29 22.25 -7.06 2.78
N VAL A 30 23.35 -7.82 2.90
CA VAL A 30 23.73 -8.83 1.90
C VAL A 30 23.06 -10.16 2.21
N PHE A 31 22.43 -10.76 1.21
CA PHE A 31 21.89 -12.11 1.30
C PHE A 31 22.84 -13.10 0.61
N ASP A 32 23.49 -13.95 1.39
CA ASP A 32 24.36 -15.01 0.89
C ASP A 32 23.50 -16.22 0.47
N VAL A 33 23.44 -16.47 -0.83
CA VAL A 33 22.68 -17.60 -1.38
C VAL A 33 23.47 -18.89 -1.17
N THR A 34 22.89 -19.85 -0.43
CA THR A 34 23.51 -21.16 -0.18
C THR A 34 22.96 -22.25 -1.10
N ALA A 35 21.72 -22.12 -1.57
CA ALA A 35 21.13 -23.04 -2.54
C ALA A 35 20.07 -22.36 -3.42
N VAL A 36 20.02 -22.76 -4.69
CA VAL A 36 18.96 -22.38 -5.65
C VAL A 36 18.25 -23.65 -6.08
N THR A 37 16.97 -23.77 -5.76
CA THR A 37 16.12 -24.92 -6.12
C THR A 37 15.00 -24.46 -7.05
N HIS A 38 14.67 -25.26 -8.06
CA HIS A 38 13.61 -24.93 -9.01
C HIS A 38 12.98 -26.18 -9.65
N ARG A 39 11.80 -26.02 -10.26
CA ARG A 39 11.13 -27.10 -11.02
C ARG A 39 11.89 -27.41 -12.31
N LYS A 40 11.74 -28.63 -12.86
CA LYS A 40 12.41 -29.06 -14.12
C LYS A 40 12.21 -28.10 -15.31
N LYS A 41 11.06 -27.44 -15.39
CA LYS A 41 10.75 -26.37 -16.34
C LYS A 41 10.38 -25.12 -15.53
N PRO A 42 11.36 -24.31 -15.10
CA PRO A 42 11.10 -23.16 -14.25
C PRO A 42 10.44 -22.03 -15.07
N VAL A 43 9.58 -21.25 -14.42
CA VAL A 43 9.10 -19.95 -14.90
C VAL A 43 9.66 -18.92 -13.94
N TYR A 44 10.36 -17.92 -14.46
CA TYR A 44 10.84 -16.80 -13.66
C TYR A 44 9.78 -15.71 -13.65
N GLN A 45 9.13 -15.51 -12.50
CA GLN A 45 8.16 -14.44 -12.31
C GLN A 45 8.88 -13.20 -11.79
N GLY A 46 9.07 -12.23 -12.68
CA GLY A 46 9.56 -10.90 -12.31
C GLY A 46 8.41 -9.95 -12.01
N ILE A 47 8.71 -8.89 -11.26
CA ILE A 47 7.87 -7.72 -11.09
C ILE A 47 8.76 -6.48 -11.28
N ILE A 48 8.24 -5.46 -11.95
CA ILE A 48 8.96 -4.19 -12.15
C ILE A 48 8.19 -3.09 -11.42
N SER A 49 8.89 -2.28 -10.64
CA SER A 49 8.32 -1.07 -10.05
C SER A 49 8.53 0.10 -11.00
N GLU A 50 7.45 0.80 -11.32
CA GLU A 50 7.43 1.89 -12.28
C GLU A 50 6.48 3.01 -11.82
N PHE A 51 6.45 4.10 -12.58
CA PHE A 51 5.46 5.17 -12.41
C PHE A 51 4.04 4.58 -12.38
N PRO A 52 3.17 4.94 -11.43
CA PRO A 52 1.81 4.43 -11.38
C PRO A 52 1.00 4.83 -12.63
N PRO A 53 0.08 3.98 -13.14
CA PRO A 53 -0.31 2.70 -12.57
C PRO A 53 0.67 1.62 -13.04
N SER A 54 1.18 0.83 -12.10
CA SER A 54 2.06 -0.31 -12.36
C SER A 54 1.53 -1.57 -11.68
N GLU A 55 2.04 -2.74 -12.07
CA GLU A 55 1.71 -4.02 -11.43
C GLU A 55 1.84 -3.92 -9.90
N SER A 56 2.93 -3.28 -9.43
CA SER A 56 3.18 -3.07 -8.01
C SER A 56 2.13 -2.23 -7.30
N THR A 57 1.61 -1.16 -7.93
CA THR A 57 0.63 -0.27 -7.31
C THR A 57 -0.78 -0.87 -7.34
N VAL A 58 -1.13 -1.60 -8.40
CA VAL A 58 -2.44 -2.25 -8.51
C VAL A 58 -2.56 -3.41 -7.51
N ILE A 59 -1.50 -4.22 -7.35
CA ILE A 59 -1.48 -5.28 -6.32
C ILE A 59 -1.62 -4.68 -4.91
N ARG A 60 -0.90 -3.59 -4.63
CA ARG A 60 -1.01 -2.87 -3.35
C ARG A 60 -2.41 -2.31 -3.12
N LYS A 61 -3.06 -1.77 -4.16
CA LYS A 61 -4.41 -1.18 -4.06
C LYS A 61 -5.40 -2.20 -3.55
N VAL A 62 -5.44 -3.37 -4.19
CA VAL A 62 -6.34 -4.48 -3.80
C VAL A 62 -6.15 -4.86 -2.33
N ALA A 63 -4.90 -4.87 -1.85
CA ALA A 63 -4.61 -5.17 -0.46
C ALA A 63 -5.04 -4.03 0.48
N PHE A 64 -4.67 -2.78 0.20
CA PHE A 64 -4.95 -1.65 1.08
C PHE A 64 -6.42 -1.29 1.15
N ASP A 65 -7.16 -1.38 0.04
CA ASP A 65 -8.62 -1.19 0.01
C ASP A 65 -9.30 -2.12 1.04
N ALA A 66 -8.92 -3.40 1.02
CA ALA A 66 -9.45 -4.41 1.92
C ALA A 66 -9.01 -4.21 3.38
N ILE A 67 -7.71 -3.91 3.60
CA ILE A 67 -7.15 -3.69 4.94
C ILE A 67 -7.83 -2.51 5.62
N TYR A 68 -7.92 -1.36 4.95
CA TYR A 68 -8.53 -0.15 5.51
C TYR A 68 -10.04 -0.30 5.68
N LEU A 69 -10.74 -0.93 4.73
CA LEU A 69 -12.16 -1.20 4.89
C LEU A 69 -12.43 -2.07 6.13
N ASN A 70 -11.68 -3.15 6.30
CA ASN A 70 -11.81 -4.01 7.48
C ASN A 70 -11.45 -3.27 8.77
N HIS A 71 -10.37 -2.50 8.77
CA HIS A 71 -9.95 -1.72 9.94
C HIS A 71 -11.03 -0.72 10.36
N LEU A 72 -11.49 0.13 9.46
CA LEU A 72 -12.47 1.18 9.77
C LEU A 72 -13.83 0.59 10.14
N LYS A 73 -14.31 -0.37 9.34
CA LYS A 73 -15.65 -0.94 9.53
C LYS A 73 -15.73 -1.82 10.77
N ASN A 74 -14.77 -2.75 10.92
CA ASN A 74 -14.85 -3.79 11.94
C ASN A 74 -14.02 -3.45 13.18
N ALA A 75 -12.75 -3.05 13.02
CA ALA A 75 -11.87 -2.80 14.18
C ALA A 75 -12.20 -1.47 14.89
N CYS A 76 -12.52 -0.42 14.14
CA CYS A 76 -12.94 0.88 14.70
C CYS A 76 -14.44 1.00 14.91
N ASN A 77 -15.21 -0.05 14.58
CA ASN A 77 -16.66 -0.11 14.74
C ASN A 77 -17.40 1.06 14.06
N ILE A 78 -17.09 1.32 12.78
CA ILE A 78 -17.73 2.36 11.97
C ILE A 78 -18.52 1.68 10.83
N PRO A 79 -19.70 1.09 11.13
CA PRO A 79 -20.43 0.27 10.17
C PRO A 79 -20.94 1.05 8.94
N SER A 80 -21.02 2.38 9.05
CA SER A 80 -21.36 3.28 7.94
C SER A 80 -20.29 3.32 6.85
N VAL A 81 -19.05 2.89 7.11
CA VAL A 81 -18.03 2.76 6.05
C VAL A 81 -18.41 1.59 5.13
N THR A 82 -18.67 1.91 3.87
CA THR A 82 -19.09 0.95 2.85
C THR A 82 -17.93 0.53 1.95
N LYS A 83 -17.04 1.46 1.62
CA LYS A 83 -15.94 1.26 0.66
C LYS A 83 -14.76 2.15 1.02
N VAL A 84 -13.55 1.66 0.73
CA VAL A 84 -12.31 2.45 0.80
C VAL A 84 -11.55 2.25 -0.50
N ALA A 85 -11.09 3.33 -1.11
CA ALA A 85 -10.26 3.32 -2.30
C ALA A 85 -8.90 3.99 -2.00
N CYS A 86 -7.82 3.23 -2.09
CA CYS A 86 -6.46 3.70 -2.12
C CYS A 86 -6.09 4.01 -3.57
N HIS A 87 -5.80 5.26 -3.90
CA HIS A 87 -5.53 5.63 -5.28
C HIS A 87 -4.11 5.26 -5.69
N GLU A 88 -4.00 4.41 -6.69
CA GLU A 88 -2.74 3.92 -7.24
C GLU A 88 -1.90 5.05 -7.84
N MET A 89 -2.56 6.07 -8.43
CA MET A 89 -1.91 7.28 -8.95
C MET A 89 -1.08 8.02 -7.89
N ALA A 90 -1.46 7.88 -6.62
CA ALA A 90 -0.76 8.45 -5.47
C ALA A 90 0.20 7.42 -4.84
N SER A 91 0.92 6.68 -5.69
CA SER A 91 1.86 5.59 -5.32
C SER A 91 1.25 4.45 -4.51
N CYS A 92 -0.09 4.40 -4.43
CA CYS A 92 -0.84 3.46 -3.63
C CYS A 92 -0.48 3.46 -2.14
N ASN A 93 -0.14 4.63 -1.59
CA ASN A 93 0.07 4.81 -0.15
C ASN A 93 -0.21 6.23 0.35
N MET A 94 -0.45 7.21 -0.53
CA MET A 94 -0.58 8.62 -0.10
C MET A 94 -2.03 9.12 0.01
N LEU A 95 -2.95 8.61 -0.81
CA LEU A 95 -4.32 9.12 -0.92
C LEU A 95 -5.34 8.00 -0.74
N PHE A 96 -6.28 8.22 0.17
CA PHE A 96 -7.38 7.31 0.47
C PHE A 96 -8.72 8.06 0.43
N VAL A 97 -9.70 7.46 -0.23
CA VAL A 97 -11.09 7.93 -0.24
C VAL A 97 -11.95 6.91 0.49
N ILE A 98 -12.68 7.37 1.50
CA ILE A 98 -13.52 6.58 2.39
C ILE A 98 -14.96 6.95 2.11
N GLN A 99 -15.76 5.99 1.64
CA GLN A 99 -17.18 6.17 1.40
C GLN A 99 -17.98 5.80 2.65
N LEU A 100 -18.92 6.65 3.03
CA LEU A 100 -19.85 6.42 4.14
C LEU A 100 -21.31 6.46 3.68
N ASP A 101 -22.13 5.51 4.16
CA ASP A 101 -23.59 5.53 3.97
C ASP A 101 -24.30 5.97 5.24
N LYS A 102 -25.08 7.04 5.14
CA LYS A 102 -25.89 7.64 6.22
C LYS A 102 -25.18 7.69 7.58
N PRO A 103 -23.97 8.30 7.65
CA PRO A 103 -23.21 8.32 8.89
C PRO A 103 -23.90 9.17 9.96
N ALA A 104 -23.75 8.77 11.22
CA ALA A 104 -24.13 9.62 12.34
C ALA A 104 -23.19 10.85 12.43
N LEU A 105 -23.66 11.93 13.06
CA LEU A 105 -22.86 13.14 13.25
C LEU A 105 -21.53 12.79 13.93
N GLY A 106 -20.41 13.17 13.30
CA GLY A 106 -19.06 12.91 13.81
C GLY A 106 -18.43 11.59 13.36
N GLN A 107 -19.19 10.63 12.81
CA GLN A 107 -18.60 9.40 12.25
C GLN A 107 -17.62 9.64 11.10
N PRO A 108 -17.81 10.62 10.19
CA PRO A 108 -16.81 10.92 9.17
C PRO A 108 -15.48 11.35 9.80
N TRP A 109 -15.52 12.17 10.86
CA TRP A 109 -14.33 12.57 11.60
C TRP A 109 -13.67 11.41 12.35
N GLN A 110 -14.48 10.50 12.91
CA GLN A 110 -13.97 9.26 13.51
C GLN A 110 -13.24 8.42 12.46
N ALA A 111 -13.84 8.22 11.27
CA ALA A 111 -13.24 7.45 10.19
C ALA A 111 -11.92 8.06 9.71
N LEU A 112 -11.88 9.37 9.47
CA LEU A 112 -10.68 10.09 9.02
C LEU A 112 -9.54 9.99 10.05
N ARG A 113 -9.85 10.18 11.34
CA ARG A 113 -8.84 10.08 12.42
C ARG A 113 -8.36 8.65 12.63
N SER A 114 -9.26 7.68 12.58
CA SER A 114 -8.91 6.26 12.68
C SER A 114 -8.02 5.83 11.51
N ALA A 115 -8.34 6.27 10.29
CA ALA A 115 -7.53 5.96 9.11
C ALA A 115 -6.12 6.55 9.23
N ALA A 116 -6.01 7.81 9.64
CA ALA A 116 -4.72 8.47 9.86
C ALA A 116 -3.91 7.89 11.03
N ALA A 117 -4.57 7.26 12.01
CA ALA A 117 -3.92 6.65 13.16
C ALA A 117 -3.51 5.18 12.93
N PHE A 118 -3.91 4.57 11.82
CA PHE A 118 -3.71 3.14 11.58
C PHE A 118 -2.23 2.80 11.34
N ASP A 119 -1.57 3.53 10.44
CA ASP A 119 -0.15 3.38 10.14
C ASP A 119 0.46 4.74 9.80
N ALA A 120 1.47 5.16 10.54
CA ALA A 120 2.11 6.48 10.38
C ALA A 120 2.86 6.64 9.04
N SER A 121 3.15 5.56 8.33
CA SER A 121 3.80 5.55 7.02
C SER A 121 2.82 5.62 5.85
N LEU A 122 1.52 5.50 6.11
CA LEU A 122 0.46 5.46 5.10
C LEU A 122 -0.50 6.65 5.26
N GLY A 123 -0.96 7.16 4.12
CA GLY A 123 -2.00 8.16 4.05
C GLY A 123 -1.53 9.56 4.45
N LYS A 124 -1.14 10.33 3.45
CA LYS A 124 -0.94 11.77 3.60
C LYS A 124 -2.27 12.53 3.52
N MET A 125 -3.23 12.01 2.74
CA MET A 125 -4.53 12.60 2.51
C MET A 125 -5.62 11.54 2.65
N PHE A 126 -6.63 11.86 3.46
CA PHE A 126 -7.85 11.06 3.63
C PHE A 126 -9.05 11.93 3.28
N ILE A 127 -9.91 11.42 2.42
CA ILE A 127 -11.12 12.09 1.96
C ILE A 127 -12.31 11.24 2.38
N ALA A 128 -13.32 11.85 2.99
CA ALA A 128 -14.60 11.20 3.27
C ALA A 128 -15.64 11.67 2.26
N VAL A 129 -16.38 10.74 1.68
CA VAL A 129 -17.43 11.00 0.69
C VAL A 129 -18.71 10.26 1.07
N ASP A 130 -19.86 10.78 0.62
CA ASP A 130 -21.16 10.15 0.79
C ASP A 130 -21.35 8.94 -0.16
N SER A 131 -22.40 8.15 0.09
CA SER A 131 -22.66 6.89 -0.62
C SER A 131 -23.06 7.06 -2.10
N ASP A 132 -23.36 8.27 -2.54
CA ASP A 132 -23.65 8.61 -3.94
C ASP A 132 -22.39 8.92 -4.78
N VAL A 133 -21.23 9.05 -4.14
CA VAL A 133 -19.94 9.26 -4.81
C VAL A 133 -19.19 7.94 -4.93
N ASP A 134 -18.80 7.53 -6.15
CA ASP A 134 -17.92 6.36 -6.31
C ASP A 134 -16.46 6.74 -5.94
N PRO A 135 -15.89 6.14 -4.87
CA PRO A 135 -14.55 6.49 -4.43
C PRO A 135 -13.44 6.05 -5.40
N ASP A 136 -13.71 5.16 -6.37
CA ASP A 136 -12.73 4.79 -7.40
C ASP A 136 -12.76 5.73 -8.61
N SER A 137 -13.77 6.60 -8.73
CA SER A 137 -13.93 7.50 -9.89
C SER A 137 -13.07 8.76 -9.73
N MET A 138 -11.78 8.63 -10.06
CA MET A 138 -10.86 9.76 -10.29
C MET A 138 -10.33 9.77 -11.73
#